data_AF-A0A0S6X1X1-F1
#
_entry.id   AF-A0A0S6X1X1-F1
#
_cell.length_a   1.000
_cell.length_b   1.000
_cell.length_c   1.000
_cell.angle_alpha   90.00
_cell.angle_beta   90.00
_cell.angle_gamma   90.00
#
_symmetry.space_group_name_H-M   'P 1'
#
loop_
_entity.id
_entity.type
_entity.pdbx_description
1 polymer ?
#
loop_
_entity_poly.entity_id
_entity_poly.type
_entity_poly.pdbx_seq_one_letter_code
_entity_poly.pdbx_strand_id
1 'polypeptide(L)'
;MKMAQYLKRGASAETRADADRKVRDIVEAALADIEQRGDAAVRDMSIRFDGWDREDYRLTDAEIEACVDSLTPQERKDIEFAQTQVRNFAQVQRASMKDVEVETLPGVILGHKNIPLNSAGCYVPGGKYPLLAGAHMSVITAKVAGVKRVVTCAPPFQGRPARAIVAAQALAGADVIYALGGIQAVGAMAIGTASIDPVDILVGPGNAFVAEAKRQLFGRVGIDLFAGPTETLIIADEVGCDPEIAATDILGQVEHGPDSPGASSPIRKSSRAKRWPRSSASCRSSPPPNMPARPGRPSARSSWPTAPRKWSQSPTRSPPSTSR
;
A
#
# COMPACT_ATOMS: atom_id res chain seq x y z
N MET A 1 10.03 -39.02 4.48
CA MET A 1 9.68 -37.58 4.57
C MET A 1 9.07 -37.16 3.24
N LYS A 2 7.80 -36.74 3.18
CA LYS A 2 7.26 -36.14 1.95
C LYS A 2 7.84 -34.73 1.82
N MET A 3 8.67 -34.53 0.80
CA MET A 3 9.20 -33.22 0.40
C MET A 3 8.04 -32.22 0.21
N ALA A 4 8.20 -31.00 0.71
CA ALA A 4 7.21 -29.94 0.53
C ALA A 4 7.00 -29.68 -0.97
N GLN A 5 5.74 -29.73 -1.43
CA GLN A 5 5.38 -29.43 -2.81
C GLN A 5 5.17 -27.92 -2.94
N TYR A 6 6.19 -27.23 -3.45
CA TYR A 6 6.10 -25.80 -3.76
C TYR A 6 5.37 -25.61 -5.09
N LEU A 7 4.21 -24.95 -5.04
CA LEU A 7 3.37 -24.70 -6.23
C LEU A 7 3.73 -23.39 -6.96
N LYS A 8 4.41 -22.47 -6.28
CA LYS A 8 5.06 -21.26 -6.84
C LYS A 8 6.41 -21.13 -6.15
N ARG A 9 7.47 -20.92 -6.91
CA ARG A 9 8.81 -20.58 -6.37
C ARG A 9 9.08 -19.12 -6.70
N GLY A 10 9.54 -18.35 -5.72
CA GLY A 10 10.03 -17.00 -5.97
C GLY A 10 11.29 -17.01 -6.84
N ALA A 11 11.69 -15.83 -7.32
CA ALA A 11 12.96 -15.66 -8.02
C ALA A 11 14.15 -16.13 -7.16
N SER A 12 15.26 -16.53 -7.80
CA SER A 12 16.47 -16.91 -7.08
C SER A 12 17.01 -15.74 -6.24
N ALA A 13 17.86 -16.03 -5.25
CA ALA A 13 18.50 -14.98 -4.46
C ALA A 13 19.35 -14.04 -5.35
N GLU A 14 20.07 -14.60 -6.31
CA GLU A 14 20.91 -13.84 -7.27
C GLU A 14 20.08 -12.91 -8.15
N THR A 15 18.99 -13.39 -8.75
CA THR A 15 18.13 -12.56 -9.59
C THR A 15 17.49 -11.41 -8.82
N ARG A 16 17.15 -11.61 -7.54
CA ARG A 16 16.66 -10.55 -6.66
C ARG A 16 17.75 -9.52 -6.37
N ALA A 17 18.94 -9.98 -5.99
CA ALA A 17 20.06 -9.09 -5.69
C ALA A 17 20.45 -8.21 -6.89
N ASP A 18 20.43 -8.75 -8.11
CA ASP A 18 20.72 -7.97 -9.32
C ASP A 18 19.62 -6.96 -9.65
N ALA A 19 18.35 -7.31 -9.45
CA ALA A 19 17.24 -6.37 -9.61
C ALA A 19 17.34 -5.23 -8.58
N ASP A 20 17.62 -5.55 -7.32
CA ASP A 20 17.78 -4.58 -6.25
C ASP A 20 18.95 -3.62 -6.51
N ARG A 21 20.06 -4.13 -7.07
CA ARG A 21 21.20 -3.30 -7.47
C ARG A 21 20.82 -2.29 -8.55
N LYS A 22 20.12 -2.73 -9.60
CA LYS A 22 19.66 -1.83 -10.67
C LYS A 22 18.72 -0.75 -10.16
N VAL A 23 17.78 -1.10 -9.26
CA VAL A 23 16.87 -0.13 -8.66
C VAL A 23 17.65 0.90 -7.84
N ARG A 24 18.61 0.46 -7.03
CA ARG A 24 19.49 1.34 -6.25
C ARG A 24 20.24 2.34 -7.11
N ASP A 25 20.91 1.87 -8.16
CA ASP A 25 21.72 2.73 -9.04
C ASP A 25 20.85 3.76 -9.76
N ILE A 26 19.65 3.37 -10.21
CA ILE A 26 18.68 4.28 -10.85
C ILE A 26 18.21 5.35 -9.87
N VAL A 27 17.88 4.95 -8.64
CA VAL A 27 17.40 5.87 -7.60
C VAL A 27 18.50 6.83 -7.19
N GLU A 28 19.72 6.34 -6.97
CA GLU A 28 20.86 7.17 -6.58
C GLU A 28 21.15 8.24 -7.63
N ALA A 29 21.19 7.86 -8.90
CA ALA A 29 21.34 8.80 -10.01
C ALA A 29 20.20 9.83 -10.06
N ALA A 30 18.95 9.40 -9.88
CA ALA A 30 17.79 10.29 -9.92
C ALA A 30 17.77 11.27 -8.75
N LEU A 31 18.12 10.84 -7.53
CA LEU A 31 18.19 11.73 -6.37
C LEU A 31 19.32 12.75 -6.50
N ALA A 32 20.49 12.33 -6.98
CA ALA A 32 21.61 13.24 -7.26
C ALA A 32 21.23 14.28 -8.33
N ASP A 33 20.46 13.88 -9.34
CA ASP A 33 19.99 14.76 -10.39
C ASP A 33 18.99 15.81 -9.88
N ILE A 34 18.07 15.42 -8.99
CA ILE A 34 17.18 16.37 -8.28
C ILE A 34 17.98 17.35 -7.44
N GLU A 35 19.00 16.88 -6.72
CA GLU A 35 19.83 17.74 -5.88
C GLU A 35 20.63 18.77 -6.70
N GLN A 36 21.06 18.40 -7.90
CA GLN A 36 21.83 19.29 -8.78
C GLN A 36 20.96 20.24 -9.61
N ARG A 37 19.84 19.76 -10.14
CA ARG A 37 19.03 20.50 -11.14
C ARG A 37 17.65 20.92 -10.66
N GLY A 38 17.21 20.47 -9.48
CA GLY A 38 15.92 20.83 -8.88
C GLY A 38 14.74 20.52 -9.80
N ASP A 39 13.90 21.53 -10.04
CA ASP A 39 12.65 21.42 -10.82
C ASP A 39 12.87 20.88 -12.23
N ALA A 40 14.01 21.16 -12.86
CA ALA A 40 14.31 20.66 -14.20
C ALA A 40 14.40 19.12 -14.22
N ALA A 41 15.05 18.51 -13.23
CA ALA A 41 15.13 17.05 -13.12
C ALA A 41 13.75 16.45 -12.80
N VAL A 42 12.97 17.09 -11.93
CA VAL A 42 11.60 16.66 -11.61
C VAL A 42 10.72 16.66 -12.86
N ARG A 43 10.77 17.73 -13.66
CA ARG A 43 10.04 17.85 -14.92
C ARG A 43 10.44 16.78 -15.93
N ASP A 44 11.75 16.58 -16.16
CA ASP A 44 12.25 15.56 -17.08
C ASP A 44 11.73 14.16 -16.71
N MET A 45 11.74 13.82 -15.41
CA MET A 45 11.24 12.55 -14.92
C MET A 45 9.73 12.42 -15.03
N SER A 46 8.97 13.49 -14.76
CA SER A 46 7.51 13.50 -14.94
C SER A 46 7.14 13.26 -16.40
N ILE A 47 7.82 13.92 -17.35
CA ILE A 47 7.59 13.69 -18.79
C ILE A 47 7.91 12.24 -19.14
N ARG A 48 9.04 11.72 -18.67
CA ARG A 48 9.51 10.38 -19.01
C ARG A 48 8.65 9.26 -18.42
N PHE A 49 8.27 9.37 -17.14
CA PHE A 49 7.63 8.28 -16.40
C PHE A 49 6.12 8.42 -16.30
N ASP A 50 5.62 9.66 -16.21
CA ASP A 50 4.19 9.95 -16.06
C ASP A 50 3.56 10.43 -17.37
N GLY A 51 4.37 10.76 -18.39
CA GLY A 51 3.89 11.29 -19.67
C GLY A 51 3.24 12.67 -19.54
N TRP A 52 3.67 13.45 -18.54
CA TRP A 52 2.99 14.67 -18.12
C TRP A 52 3.96 15.84 -17.97
N ASP A 53 3.73 16.90 -18.74
CA ASP A 53 4.54 18.12 -18.73
C ASP A 53 3.75 19.32 -18.20
N ARG A 54 4.33 20.06 -17.24
CA ARG A 54 3.78 21.29 -16.66
C ARG A 54 4.91 22.20 -16.19
N GLU A 55 4.63 23.49 -16.13
CA GLU A 55 5.52 24.47 -15.49
C GLU A 55 5.46 24.37 -13.97
N ASP A 56 4.25 24.26 -13.41
CA ASP A 56 4.02 24.01 -11.99
C ASP A 56 3.17 22.75 -11.80
N TYR A 57 3.70 21.83 -11.00
CA TYR A 57 3.05 20.57 -10.66
C TYR A 57 2.13 20.68 -9.43
N ARG A 58 2.17 21.80 -8.71
CA ARG A 58 1.18 22.12 -7.67
C ARG A 58 -0.18 22.30 -8.34
N LEU A 59 -1.18 21.59 -7.83
CA LEU A 59 -2.55 21.77 -8.27
C LEU A 59 -3.11 23.07 -7.72
N THR A 60 -3.79 23.81 -8.59
CA THR A 60 -4.54 25.01 -8.21
C THR A 60 -5.83 24.62 -7.48
N ASP A 61 -6.38 25.54 -6.68
CA ASP A 61 -7.65 25.30 -5.98
C ASP A 61 -8.78 24.93 -6.95
N ALA A 62 -8.84 25.57 -8.12
CA ALA A 62 -9.81 25.25 -9.16
C ALA A 62 -9.65 23.82 -9.72
N GLU A 63 -8.42 23.33 -9.88
CA GLU A 63 -8.18 21.95 -10.31
C GLU A 63 -8.57 20.93 -9.23
N ILE A 64 -8.34 21.29 -7.96
CA ILE A 64 -8.71 20.47 -6.81
C ILE A 64 -10.24 20.41 -6.66
N GLU A 65 -10.92 21.56 -6.72
CA GLU A 65 -12.38 21.67 -6.69
C GLU A 65 -13.02 20.88 -7.82
N ALA A 66 -12.51 21.02 -9.05
CA ALA A 66 -12.98 20.22 -10.19
C ALA A 66 -12.85 18.70 -9.95
N CYS A 67 -11.79 18.25 -9.26
CA CYS A 67 -11.65 16.85 -8.88
C CYS A 67 -12.69 16.43 -7.84
N VAL A 68 -12.94 17.26 -6.82
CA VAL A 68 -13.94 17.02 -5.77
C VAL A 68 -15.35 16.99 -6.35
N ASP A 69 -15.69 17.94 -7.21
CA ASP A 69 -17.02 18.07 -7.85
C ASP A 69 -17.28 16.95 -8.86
N SER A 70 -16.22 16.35 -9.41
CA SER A 70 -16.34 15.20 -10.32
C SER A 70 -16.69 13.88 -9.62
N LEU A 71 -16.72 13.85 -8.28
CA LEU A 71 -17.09 12.66 -7.53
C LEU A 71 -18.58 12.37 -7.69
N THR A 72 -18.91 11.09 -7.89
CA THR A 72 -20.32 10.66 -7.75
C THR A 72 -20.76 10.80 -6.28
N PRO A 73 -22.07 10.91 -6.01
CA PRO A 73 -22.59 10.95 -4.64
C PRO A 73 -22.13 9.76 -3.79
N GLN A 74 -22.03 8.57 -4.40
CA GLN A 74 -21.56 7.36 -3.73
C GLN A 74 -20.07 7.42 -3.41
N GLU A 75 -19.22 7.82 -4.37
CA GLU A 75 -17.78 7.99 -4.12
C GLU A 75 -17.50 8.99 -3.01
N ARG A 76 -18.21 10.13 -3.02
CA ARG A 76 -18.10 11.14 -1.96
C ARG A 76 -18.47 10.56 -0.60
N LYS A 77 -19.61 9.88 -0.52
CA LYS A 77 -20.08 9.23 0.70
C LYS A 77 -19.09 8.19 1.24
N ASP A 78 -18.52 7.36 0.36
CA ASP A 78 -17.57 6.31 0.76
C ASP A 78 -16.24 6.91 1.25
N ILE A 79 -15.75 7.96 0.59
CA ILE A 79 -14.58 8.71 1.03
C ILE A 79 -14.85 9.33 2.40
N GLU A 80 -15.93 10.09 2.56
CA GLU A 80 -16.25 10.74 3.83
C GLU A 80 -16.45 9.74 4.98
N PHE A 81 -17.09 8.60 4.71
CA PHE A 81 -17.23 7.51 5.67
C PHE A 81 -15.86 6.99 6.11
N ALA A 82 -15.00 6.59 5.17
CA ALA A 82 -13.67 6.09 5.49
C ALA A 82 -12.83 7.10 6.27
N GLN A 83 -12.86 8.36 5.84
CA GLN A 83 -12.12 9.44 6.50
C GLN A 83 -12.64 9.74 7.91
N THR A 84 -13.96 9.68 8.12
CA THR A 84 -14.57 9.81 9.45
C THR A 84 -14.06 8.72 10.38
N GLN A 85 -14.05 7.46 9.93
CA GLN A 85 -13.58 6.35 10.75
C GLN A 85 -12.09 6.48 11.11
N VAL A 86 -11.24 6.83 10.14
CA VAL A 86 -9.80 7.03 10.37
C VAL A 86 -9.57 8.20 11.33
N ARG A 87 -10.26 9.33 11.12
CA ARG A 87 -10.12 10.53 11.96
C ARG A 87 -10.51 10.25 13.41
N ASN A 88 -11.63 9.58 13.62
CA ASN A 88 -12.12 9.24 14.97
C ASN A 88 -11.08 8.41 15.73
N PHE A 89 -10.53 7.37 15.11
CA PHE A 89 -9.56 6.52 15.80
C PHE A 89 -8.20 7.21 15.98
N ALA A 90 -7.73 7.97 14.99
CA ALA A 90 -6.53 8.78 15.12
C ALA A 90 -6.63 9.79 16.28
N GLN A 91 -7.80 10.38 16.51
CA GLN A 91 -8.03 11.29 17.64
C GLN A 91 -7.95 10.57 18.98
N VAL A 92 -8.53 9.36 19.08
CA VAL A 92 -8.40 8.51 20.28
C VAL A 92 -6.94 8.19 20.57
N GLN A 93 -6.17 7.81 19.54
CA GLN A 93 -4.72 7.56 19.69
C GLN A 93 -3.96 8.82 20.08
N ARG A 94 -4.29 9.99 19.51
CA ARG A 94 -3.65 11.26 19.89
C ARG A 94 -3.95 11.65 21.33
N ALA A 95 -5.17 11.40 21.80
CA ALA A 95 -5.60 11.71 23.16
C ALA A 95 -4.99 10.75 24.21
N SER A 96 -4.57 9.55 23.82
CA SER A 96 -3.86 8.64 24.73
C SER A 96 -2.39 9.04 24.96
N MET A 97 -1.80 9.80 24.04
CA MET A 97 -0.44 10.35 24.16
C MET A 97 -0.45 11.61 25.04
N LYS A 98 -0.10 11.44 26.31
CA LYS A 98 -0.01 12.53 27.29
C LYS A 98 1.43 12.98 27.50
N ASP A 99 1.60 14.29 27.62
CA ASP A 99 2.84 14.86 28.14
C ASP A 99 2.98 14.50 29.62
N VAL A 100 4.21 14.34 30.07
CA VAL A 100 4.52 13.95 31.45
C VAL A 100 5.51 14.96 32.00
N GLU A 101 5.25 15.45 33.21
CA GLU A 101 6.17 16.28 33.97
C GLU A 101 5.98 15.93 35.45
N VAL A 102 7.06 15.48 36.10
CA VAL A 102 7.04 14.99 37.48
C VAL A 102 8.29 15.44 38.20
N GLU A 103 8.13 16.04 39.38
CA GLU A 103 9.23 16.30 40.31
C GLU A 103 9.55 15.00 41.08
N THR A 104 10.70 14.41 40.78
CA THR A 104 11.10 13.10 41.34
C THR A 104 11.90 13.23 42.64
N LEU A 105 12.60 14.35 42.79
CA LEU A 105 13.30 14.81 43.99
C LEU A 105 13.11 16.33 44.08
N PRO A 106 13.25 16.96 45.26
CA PRO A 106 13.16 18.41 45.38
C PRO A 106 14.07 19.13 44.37
N GLY A 107 13.46 19.89 43.47
CA GLY A 107 14.12 20.63 42.38
C GLY A 107 14.47 19.82 41.12
N VAL A 108 14.15 18.53 41.04
CA VAL A 108 14.45 17.67 39.87
C VAL A 108 13.18 17.25 39.15
N ILE A 109 12.89 17.92 38.04
CA ILE A 109 11.73 17.68 37.18
C ILE A 109 12.14 16.80 35.99
N LEU A 110 11.47 15.66 35.84
CA LEU A 110 11.64 14.74 34.70
C LEU A 110 10.34 14.62 33.93
N GLY A 111 10.43 14.41 32.62
CA GLY A 111 9.25 14.40 31.78
C GLY A 111 9.51 14.13 30.30
N HIS A 112 8.43 14.12 29.52
CA HIS A 112 8.47 14.11 28.06
C HIS A 112 7.37 15.01 27.50
N LYS A 113 7.55 15.43 26.25
CA LYS A 113 6.56 16.21 25.49
C LYS A 113 6.39 15.67 24.09
N ASN A 114 5.16 15.59 23.64
CA ASN A 114 4.79 15.14 22.30
C ASN A 114 4.59 16.36 21.40
N ILE A 115 5.53 16.62 20.51
CA ILE A 115 5.52 17.78 19.61
C ILE A 115 5.27 17.28 18.17
N PRO A 116 4.25 17.79 17.45
CA PRO A 116 4.05 17.44 16.06
C PRO A 116 5.19 17.97 15.18
N LEU A 117 5.47 17.26 14.10
CA LEU A 117 6.39 17.72 13.06
C LEU A 117 5.85 18.99 12.40
N ASN A 118 6.75 19.81 11.84
CA ASN A 118 6.33 21.02 11.13
C ASN A 118 5.65 20.66 9.80
N SER A 119 6.13 19.61 9.14
CA SER A 119 5.67 19.19 7.84
C SER A 119 5.74 17.68 7.60
N ALA A 120 4.80 17.17 6.79
CA ALA A 120 4.75 15.78 6.37
C ALA A 120 4.49 15.69 4.87
N GLY A 121 5.24 14.85 4.18
CA GLY A 121 5.03 14.49 2.78
C GLY A 121 4.34 13.14 2.68
N CYS A 122 3.12 13.15 2.16
CA CYS A 122 2.27 11.98 1.99
C CYS A 122 2.30 11.53 0.53
N TYR A 123 2.97 10.42 0.23
CA TYR A 123 2.96 9.83 -1.10
C TYR A 123 1.76 8.89 -1.26
N VAL A 124 0.93 9.15 -2.28
CA VAL A 124 -0.24 8.32 -2.59
C VAL A 124 -0.03 7.65 -3.94
N PRO A 125 0.11 6.31 -4.00
CA PRO A 125 0.24 5.58 -5.25
C PRO A 125 -0.97 5.79 -6.18
N GLY A 126 -0.69 6.07 -7.45
CA GLY A 126 -1.71 6.07 -8.50
C GLY A 126 -1.61 4.87 -9.44
N GLY A 127 -2.15 5.02 -10.64
CA GLY A 127 -2.25 3.97 -11.64
C GLY A 127 -3.69 3.54 -11.88
N LYS A 128 -3.86 2.36 -12.52
CA LYS A 128 -5.17 1.88 -12.96
C LYS A 128 -6.16 1.59 -11.82
N TYR A 129 -5.65 1.25 -10.65
CA TYR A 129 -6.43 1.00 -9.44
C TYR A 129 -5.99 2.02 -8.38
N PRO A 130 -6.66 3.17 -8.28
CA PRO A 130 -6.25 4.22 -7.35
C PRO A 130 -6.40 3.75 -5.91
N LEU A 131 -5.30 3.76 -5.16
CA LEU A 131 -5.28 3.34 -3.74
C LEU A 131 -5.63 4.53 -2.84
N LEU A 132 -6.91 4.88 -2.81
CA LEU A 132 -7.46 6.00 -2.02
C LEU A 132 -7.12 5.91 -0.53
N ALA A 133 -7.00 4.68 0.00
CA ALA A 133 -6.61 4.40 1.38
C ALA A 133 -5.30 5.11 1.78
N GLY A 134 -4.36 5.27 0.84
CA GLY A 134 -3.10 5.98 1.09
C GLY A 134 -3.34 7.43 1.54
N ALA A 135 -4.29 8.15 0.91
CA ALA A 135 -4.63 9.51 1.29
C ALA A 135 -5.28 9.57 2.68
N HIS A 136 -6.24 8.68 2.96
CA HIS A 136 -6.94 8.66 4.24
C HIS A 136 -6.00 8.35 5.41
N MET A 137 -5.13 7.35 5.25
CA MET A 137 -4.27 6.88 6.34
C MET A 137 -3.07 7.78 6.63
N SER A 138 -2.61 8.56 5.65
CA SER A 138 -1.44 9.43 5.80
C SER A 138 -1.80 10.88 6.13
N VAL A 139 -2.66 11.52 5.33
CA VAL A 139 -2.99 12.93 5.49
C VAL A 139 -3.77 13.16 6.79
N ILE A 140 -4.78 12.34 7.08
CA ILE A 140 -5.64 12.53 8.26
C ILE A 140 -4.85 12.36 9.55
N THR A 141 -3.99 11.35 9.63
CA THR A 141 -3.19 11.08 10.83
C THR A 141 -2.20 12.22 11.08
N ALA A 142 -1.58 12.78 10.03
CA ALA A 142 -0.74 13.97 10.14
C ALA A 142 -1.55 15.20 10.63
N LYS A 143 -2.74 15.45 10.07
CA LYS A 143 -3.59 16.57 10.51
C LYS A 143 -4.06 16.40 11.96
N VAL A 144 -4.44 15.19 12.36
CA VAL A 144 -4.84 14.90 13.75
C VAL A 144 -3.66 15.02 14.72
N ALA A 145 -2.44 14.67 14.31
CA ALA A 145 -1.25 14.88 15.12
C ALA A 145 -0.96 16.36 15.38
N GLY A 146 -1.41 17.25 14.48
CA GLY A 146 -1.19 18.70 14.55
C GLY A 146 -0.07 19.19 13.63
N VAL A 147 0.27 18.42 12.59
CA VAL A 147 1.25 18.84 11.58
C VAL A 147 0.73 20.07 10.84
N LYS A 148 1.57 21.11 10.76
CA LYS A 148 1.18 22.42 10.22
C LYS A 148 1.07 22.42 8.70
N ARG A 149 1.97 21.72 8.01
CA ARG A 149 2.02 21.64 6.54
C ARG A 149 2.04 20.19 6.06
N VAL A 150 0.93 19.71 5.55
CA VAL A 150 0.80 18.38 4.95
C VAL A 150 0.83 18.52 3.43
N VAL A 151 1.96 18.12 2.85
CA VAL A 151 2.17 18.04 1.41
C VAL A 151 1.80 16.65 0.94
N THR A 152 1.17 16.52 -0.22
CA THR A 152 0.87 15.22 -0.79
C THR A 152 1.19 15.16 -2.27
N CYS A 153 1.71 14.03 -2.72
CA CYS A 153 2.03 13.77 -4.12
C CYS A 153 1.26 12.55 -4.60
N ALA A 154 0.68 12.65 -5.79
CA ALA A 154 0.13 11.49 -6.52
C ALA A 154 0.43 11.63 -8.02
N PRO A 155 0.81 10.54 -8.71
CA PRO A 155 1.04 10.60 -10.14
C PRO A 155 -0.25 10.99 -10.88
N PRO A 156 -0.14 11.71 -12.00
CA PRO A 156 -1.28 11.96 -12.87
C PRO A 156 -1.79 10.64 -13.47
N PHE A 157 -3.04 10.66 -13.96
CA PHE A 157 -3.65 9.50 -14.60
C PHE A 157 -4.27 9.91 -15.92
N GLN A 158 -3.82 9.30 -17.03
CA GLN A 158 -4.29 9.58 -18.39
C GLN A 158 -4.14 11.06 -18.77
N GLY A 159 -2.99 11.66 -18.46
CA GLY A 159 -2.72 13.05 -18.82
C GLY A 159 -3.67 14.03 -18.13
N ARG A 160 -3.95 13.82 -16.85
CA ARG A 160 -4.67 14.76 -15.98
C ARG A 160 -4.48 14.38 -14.51
N PRO A 161 -4.80 15.27 -13.56
CA PRO A 161 -4.82 14.91 -12.14
C PRO A 161 -5.74 13.69 -11.89
N ALA A 162 -5.30 12.80 -11.00
CA ALA A 162 -6.05 11.60 -10.67
C ALA A 162 -7.27 11.93 -9.80
N ARG A 163 -8.41 12.25 -10.44
CA ARG A 163 -9.60 12.88 -9.81
C ARG A 163 -9.94 12.38 -8.41
N ALA A 164 -10.05 11.06 -8.23
CA ALA A 164 -10.52 10.47 -6.98
C ALA A 164 -9.44 10.55 -5.89
N ILE A 165 -8.16 10.43 -6.26
CA ILE A 165 -7.03 10.57 -5.35
C ILE A 165 -6.92 12.01 -4.89
N VAL A 166 -6.98 12.97 -5.83
CA VAL A 166 -6.92 14.41 -5.51
C VAL A 166 -8.08 14.82 -4.61
N ALA A 167 -9.30 14.37 -4.93
CA ALA A 167 -10.46 14.64 -4.08
C ALA A 167 -10.29 14.02 -2.68
N ALA A 168 -9.80 12.79 -2.56
CA ALA A 168 -9.53 12.15 -1.27
C ALA A 168 -8.45 12.90 -0.46
N GLN A 169 -7.38 13.36 -1.11
CA GLN A 169 -6.32 14.16 -0.50
C GLN A 169 -6.85 15.50 0.04
N ALA A 170 -7.64 16.20 -0.77
CA ALA A 170 -8.25 17.46 -0.40
C ALA A 170 -9.23 17.30 0.78
N LEU A 171 -10.17 16.36 0.68
CA LEU A 171 -11.15 16.08 1.75
C LEU A 171 -10.48 15.62 3.05
N ALA A 172 -9.32 14.95 2.97
CA ALA A 172 -8.55 14.56 4.15
C ALA A 172 -7.91 15.76 4.88
N GLY A 173 -7.72 16.88 4.18
CA GLY A 173 -7.16 18.12 4.71
C GLY A 173 -5.70 18.37 4.32
N ALA A 174 -5.26 17.89 3.15
CA ALA A 174 -3.93 18.24 2.64
C ALA A 174 -3.82 19.74 2.37
N ASP A 175 -2.66 20.34 2.68
CA ASP A 175 -2.42 21.77 2.50
C ASP A 175 -1.85 22.08 1.11
N VAL A 176 -1.09 21.16 0.52
CA VAL A 176 -0.52 21.27 -0.84
C VAL A 176 -0.61 19.93 -1.55
N ILE A 177 -1.13 19.92 -2.79
CA ILE A 177 -1.24 18.72 -3.63
C ILE A 177 -0.40 18.91 -4.88
N TYR A 178 0.56 18.00 -5.10
CA TYR A 178 1.35 17.94 -6.33
C TYR A 178 0.95 16.72 -7.17
N ALA A 179 0.78 16.94 -8.48
CA ALA A 179 0.54 15.86 -9.45
C ALA A 179 1.87 15.22 -9.91
N LEU A 180 2.59 14.57 -8.99
CA LEU A 180 3.87 13.91 -9.21
C LEU A 180 3.88 12.48 -8.64
N GLY A 181 4.51 11.55 -9.37
CA GLY A 181 4.72 10.17 -8.93
C GLY A 181 6.18 9.81 -8.63
N GLY A 182 6.41 8.56 -8.24
CA GLY A 182 7.72 7.92 -8.32
C GLY A 182 8.83 8.57 -7.51
N ILE A 183 10.06 8.46 -8.01
CA ILE A 183 11.28 8.97 -7.37
C ILE A 183 11.24 10.51 -7.34
N GLN A 184 10.77 11.14 -8.42
CA GLN A 184 10.69 12.59 -8.54
C GLN A 184 9.80 13.22 -7.47
N ALA A 185 8.68 12.58 -7.12
CA ALA A 185 7.80 13.05 -6.04
C ALA A 185 8.47 12.98 -4.66
N VAL A 186 9.00 11.81 -4.30
CA VAL A 186 9.61 11.62 -2.96
C VAL A 186 10.94 12.34 -2.83
N GLY A 187 11.73 12.38 -3.90
CA GLY A 187 12.97 13.12 -3.98
C GLY A 187 12.74 14.62 -3.84
N ALA A 188 11.78 15.20 -4.58
CA ALA A 188 11.48 16.62 -4.47
C ALA A 188 10.96 16.99 -3.06
N MET A 189 10.07 16.18 -2.47
CA MET A 189 9.59 16.43 -1.10
C MET A 189 10.70 16.30 -0.04
N ALA A 190 11.69 15.44 -0.22
CA ALA A 190 12.76 15.26 0.78
C ALA A 190 13.94 16.22 0.61
N ILE A 191 14.37 16.43 -0.63
CA ILE A 191 15.54 17.24 -0.97
C ILE A 191 15.17 18.73 -0.95
N GLY A 192 13.96 19.04 -1.42
CA GLY A 192 13.53 20.38 -1.73
C GLY A 192 13.96 20.80 -3.14
N THR A 193 13.17 21.65 -3.78
CA THR A 193 13.48 22.31 -5.06
C THR A 193 13.08 23.79 -4.98
N ALA A 194 13.23 24.55 -6.06
CA ALA A 194 12.79 25.93 -6.08
C ALA A 194 11.26 26.08 -5.95
N SER A 195 10.49 25.07 -6.39
CA SER A 195 9.02 25.05 -6.31
C SER A 195 8.45 24.18 -5.17
N ILE A 196 9.26 23.30 -4.56
CA ILE A 196 8.80 22.33 -3.55
C ILE A 196 9.68 22.44 -2.30
N ASP A 197 9.11 22.97 -1.21
CA ASP A 197 9.80 23.03 0.07
C ASP A 197 9.95 21.63 0.70
N PRO A 198 11.15 21.28 1.23
CA PRO A 198 11.40 19.97 1.81
C PRO A 198 10.55 19.72 3.07
N VAL A 199 10.21 18.45 3.35
CA VAL A 199 9.40 18.04 4.50
C VAL A 199 10.22 17.33 5.59
N ASP A 200 9.68 17.24 6.80
CA ASP A 200 10.37 16.58 7.93
C ASP A 200 10.22 15.05 7.93
N ILE A 201 9.12 14.53 7.36
CA ILE A 201 8.86 13.10 7.24
C ILE A 201 8.20 12.75 5.91
N LEU A 202 8.60 11.63 5.32
CA LEU A 202 7.93 10.99 4.18
C LEU A 202 7.15 9.77 4.64
N VAL A 203 5.86 9.74 4.30
CA VAL A 203 4.95 8.63 4.61
C VAL A 203 4.23 8.16 3.36
N GLY A 204 3.78 6.92 3.39
CA GLY A 204 3.02 6.31 2.31
C GLY A 204 3.81 5.24 1.57
N PRO A 205 3.15 4.13 1.19
CA PRO A 205 3.79 3.03 0.47
C PRO A 205 4.05 3.44 -0.99
N GLY A 206 4.93 2.71 -1.67
CA GLY A 206 5.15 2.89 -3.09
C GLY A 206 5.76 1.65 -3.72
N ASN A 207 6.07 1.73 -5.01
CA ASN A 207 6.78 0.66 -5.69
C ASN A 207 8.25 0.56 -5.20
N ALA A 208 9.00 -0.41 -5.75
CA ALA A 208 10.40 -0.63 -5.37
C ALA A 208 11.27 0.63 -5.47
N PHE A 209 11.04 1.50 -6.46
CA PHE A 209 11.79 2.75 -6.64
C PHE A 209 11.49 3.78 -5.55
N VAL A 210 10.21 3.92 -5.15
CA VAL A 210 9.82 4.79 -4.05
C VAL A 210 10.36 4.27 -2.71
N ALA A 211 10.28 2.96 -2.49
CA ALA A 211 10.81 2.33 -1.29
C ALA A 211 12.33 2.52 -1.17
N GLU A 212 13.06 2.32 -2.28
CA GLU A 212 14.50 2.53 -2.33
C GLU A 212 14.89 4.01 -2.20
N ALA A 213 14.12 4.93 -2.80
CA ALA A 213 14.34 6.36 -2.63
C ALA A 213 14.20 6.78 -1.17
N LYS A 214 13.13 6.33 -0.48
CA LYS A 214 12.96 6.54 0.96
C LYS A 214 14.12 5.96 1.77
N ARG A 215 14.67 4.81 1.35
CA ARG A 215 15.85 4.20 1.98
C ARG A 215 17.12 5.03 1.85
N GLN A 216 17.38 5.60 0.68
CA GLN A 216 18.54 6.45 0.47
C GLN A 216 18.39 7.84 1.12
N LEU A 217 17.16 8.33 1.24
CA LEU A 217 16.84 9.62 1.86
C LEU A 217 16.73 9.57 3.39
N PHE A 218 16.64 8.37 3.98
CA PHE A 218 16.55 8.21 5.43
C PHE A 218 17.78 8.79 6.13
N GLY A 219 17.54 9.62 7.16
CA GLY A 219 18.57 10.38 7.87
C GLY A 219 18.64 11.84 7.43
N ARG A 220 18.27 12.16 6.18
CA ARG A 220 17.97 13.53 5.74
C ARG A 220 16.53 13.91 6.06
N VAL A 221 15.61 12.98 5.83
CA VAL A 221 14.19 13.09 6.16
C VAL A 221 13.76 11.87 6.97
N GLY A 222 12.77 12.04 7.86
CA GLY A 222 12.13 10.89 8.49
C GLY A 222 11.40 10.04 7.45
N ILE A 223 11.26 8.74 7.71
CA ILE A 223 10.38 7.86 6.93
C ILE A 223 9.52 7.03 7.88
N ASP A 224 8.34 6.60 7.43
CA ASP A 224 7.46 5.67 8.17
C ASP A 224 8.07 4.27 8.33
N LEU A 225 8.34 3.58 7.21
CA LEU A 225 8.85 2.22 7.16
C LEU A 225 9.44 1.90 5.78
N PHE A 226 10.30 0.89 5.74
CA PHE A 226 10.70 0.25 4.48
C PHE A 226 9.57 -0.67 4.02
N ALA A 227 8.89 -0.28 2.94
CA ALA A 227 7.75 -1.03 2.45
C ALA A 227 8.18 -2.43 2.00
N GLY A 228 7.55 -3.45 2.59
CA GLY A 228 7.63 -4.84 2.17
C GLY A 228 6.34 -5.29 1.46
N PRO A 229 6.31 -6.51 0.90
CA PRO A 229 5.08 -7.10 0.40
C PRO A 229 4.05 -7.20 1.54
N THR A 230 2.79 -6.92 1.24
CA THR A 230 1.71 -7.06 2.20
C THR A 230 1.45 -8.54 2.51
N GLU A 231 1.04 -8.86 3.74
CA GLU A 231 0.75 -10.23 4.17
C GLU A 231 -0.49 -10.30 5.08
N THR A 232 -1.17 -11.45 5.06
CA THR A 232 -2.31 -11.76 5.94
C THR A 232 -2.13 -13.15 6.53
N LEU A 233 -2.33 -13.27 7.84
CA LEU A 233 -2.37 -14.54 8.58
C LEU A 233 -3.78 -14.76 9.14
N ILE A 234 -4.43 -15.84 8.73
CA ILE A 234 -5.71 -16.28 9.31
C ILE A 234 -5.45 -17.37 10.35
N ILE A 235 -5.84 -17.09 11.59
CA ILE A 235 -5.87 -18.05 12.69
C ILE A 235 -7.32 -18.46 12.88
N ALA A 236 -7.62 -19.72 12.57
CA ALA A 236 -8.97 -20.26 12.58
C ALA A 236 -9.01 -21.56 13.40
N ASP A 237 -10.04 -21.69 14.23
CA ASP A 237 -10.42 -22.96 14.85
C ASP A 237 -11.43 -23.72 13.97
N GLU A 238 -11.67 -24.99 14.29
CA GLU A 238 -12.55 -25.85 13.49
C GLU A 238 -14.05 -25.55 13.72
N VAL A 239 -14.40 -24.79 14.76
CA VAL A 239 -15.78 -24.68 15.26
C VAL A 239 -16.42 -23.34 14.93
N GLY A 240 -15.67 -22.25 15.05
CA GLY A 240 -16.13 -20.88 14.85
C GLY A 240 -15.77 -20.28 13.49
N CYS A 241 -14.92 -20.92 12.69
CA CYS A 241 -14.52 -20.39 11.39
C CYS A 241 -15.51 -20.75 10.27
N ASP A 242 -16.07 -19.73 9.61
CA ASP A 242 -16.70 -19.88 8.31
C ASP A 242 -15.61 -20.04 7.23
N PRO A 243 -15.56 -21.19 6.52
CA PRO A 243 -14.53 -21.43 5.50
C PRO A 243 -14.65 -20.54 4.26
N GLU A 244 -15.83 -20.02 3.93
CA GLU A 244 -16.01 -19.14 2.77
C GLU A 244 -15.50 -17.73 3.06
N ILE A 245 -15.73 -17.23 4.29
CA ILE A 245 -15.17 -15.94 4.74
C ILE A 245 -13.65 -16.01 4.78
N ALA A 246 -13.08 -17.04 5.43
CA ALA A 246 -11.63 -17.21 5.48
C ALA A 246 -10.99 -17.35 4.08
N ALA A 247 -11.69 -17.98 3.13
CA ALA A 247 -11.22 -18.05 1.75
C ALA A 247 -11.28 -16.68 1.05
N THR A 248 -12.33 -15.91 1.30
CA THR A 248 -12.51 -14.57 0.74
C THR A 248 -11.44 -13.61 1.26
N ASP A 249 -11.12 -13.66 2.55
CA ASP A 249 -10.07 -12.84 3.17
C ASP A 249 -8.68 -13.15 2.58
N ILE A 250 -8.34 -14.42 2.37
CA ILE A 250 -7.10 -14.81 1.70
C ILE A 250 -7.09 -14.29 0.26
N LEU A 251 -8.22 -14.38 -0.45
CA LEU A 251 -8.29 -13.89 -1.84
C LEU A 251 -8.14 -12.38 -1.92
N GLY A 252 -8.73 -11.63 -0.99
CA GLY A 252 -8.57 -10.17 -0.89
C GLY A 252 -7.11 -9.77 -0.68
N GLN A 253 -6.34 -10.53 0.08
CA GLN A 253 -4.90 -10.28 0.22
C GLN A 253 -4.12 -10.59 -1.07
N VAL A 254 -4.50 -11.67 -1.73
CA VAL A 254 -3.76 -12.22 -2.88
C VAL A 254 -4.02 -11.44 -4.19
N GLU A 255 -5.08 -10.64 -4.25
CA GLU A 255 -5.32 -9.70 -5.36
C GLU A 255 -4.55 -8.38 -5.27
N HIS A 256 -3.99 -8.07 -4.09
CA HIS A 256 -3.30 -6.81 -3.82
C HIS A 256 -2.00 -6.64 -4.63
N GLY A 257 -1.36 -7.74 -5.03
CA GLY A 257 -0.17 -7.68 -5.87
C GLY A 257 0.33 -9.07 -6.27
N PRO A 258 1.08 -9.17 -7.38
CA PRO A 258 1.64 -10.44 -7.86
C PRO A 258 2.61 -11.10 -6.87
N ASP A 259 3.16 -10.29 -5.95
CA ASP A 259 4.12 -10.67 -4.92
C ASP A 259 3.52 -10.78 -3.51
N SER A 260 2.21 -10.56 -3.33
CA SER A 260 1.54 -10.68 -2.03
C SER A 260 1.40 -12.15 -1.61
N PRO A 261 2.06 -12.61 -0.52
CA PRO A 261 1.84 -13.94 0.03
C PRO A 261 0.48 -14.03 0.75
N GLY A 262 -0.13 -15.22 0.72
CA GLY A 262 -1.28 -15.58 1.57
C GLY A 262 -1.03 -16.92 2.25
N ALA A 263 -1.14 -16.96 3.58
CA ALA A 263 -0.89 -18.17 4.37
C ALA A 263 -2.01 -18.39 5.41
N SER A 264 -2.41 -19.65 5.60
CA SER A 264 -3.33 -20.07 6.66
C SER A 264 -2.75 -21.23 7.46
N SER A 265 -2.97 -21.23 8.78
CA SER A 265 -2.51 -22.29 9.68
C SER A 265 -3.65 -22.76 10.59
N PRO A 266 -4.08 -24.04 10.51
CA PRO A 266 -5.09 -24.57 11.41
C PRO A 266 -4.50 -24.86 12.80
N ILE A 267 -5.21 -24.48 13.86
CA ILE A 267 -4.77 -24.66 15.26
C ILE A 267 -4.73 -26.15 15.68
N ARG A 268 -5.37 -27.08 14.95
CA ARG A 268 -5.36 -28.51 15.27
C ARG A 268 -5.25 -29.39 14.01
N LYS A 269 -4.35 -30.38 14.03
CA LYS A 269 -4.29 -31.45 13.01
C LYS A 269 -5.37 -32.49 13.30
N SER A 270 -6.62 -32.26 12.89
CA SER A 270 -7.62 -33.33 12.91
C SER A 270 -7.72 -34.00 11.54
N SER A 271 -7.94 -35.32 11.56
CA SER A 271 -8.14 -36.18 10.38
C SER A 271 -9.46 -35.91 9.64
N ARG A 272 -10.22 -34.89 10.04
CA ARG A 272 -11.46 -34.44 9.40
C ARG A 272 -11.31 -33.00 8.89
N ALA A 273 -10.31 -32.75 8.05
CA ALA A 273 -10.33 -31.55 7.22
C ALA A 273 -11.55 -31.64 6.28
N LYS A 274 -12.66 -30.97 6.63
CA LYS A 274 -13.70 -30.63 5.65
C LYS A 274 -12.97 -29.97 4.49
N ARG A 275 -13.02 -30.64 3.34
CA ARG A 275 -12.28 -30.26 2.13
C ARG A 275 -12.59 -28.78 1.86
N TRP A 276 -11.54 -27.94 1.83
CA TRP A 276 -11.66 -26.53 1.45
C TRP A 276 -12.54 -26.45 0.19
N PRO A 277 -13.58 -25.59 0.16
CA PRO A 277 -14.37 -25.39 -1.05
C PRO A 277 -13.41 -25.17 -2.19
N ARG A 278 -13.62 -25.79 -3.35
CA ARG A 278 -12.70 -25.66 -4.50
C ARG A 278 -12.44 -24.16 -4.74
N SER A 279 -11.32 -23.62 -4.26
CA SER A 279 -10.94 -22.20 -4.40
C SER A 279 -10.89 -21.78 -5.87
N SER A 280 -10.71 -22.76 -6.76
CA SER A 280 -10.83 -22.61 -8.20
C SER A 280 -12.21 -22.17 -8.69
N ALA A 281 -13.29 -22.30 -7.92
CA ALA A 281 -14.63 -21.83 -8.27
C ALA A 281 -14.78 -20.35 -7.92
N SER A 282 -14.39 -19.95 -6.70
CA SER A 282 -14.37 -18.53 -6.29
C SER A 282 -13.40 -17.69 -7.14
N CYS A 283 -12.17 -18.17 -7.39
CA CYS A 283 -11.23 -17.54 -8.33
C CYS A 283 -11.73 -17.47 -9.78
N ARG A 284 -12.75 -18.27 -10.17
CA ARG A 284 -13.37 -18.20 -11.51
C ARG A 284 -14.54 -17.23 -11.56
N SER A 285 -15.22 -17.03 -10.44
CA SER A 285 -16.40 -16.16 -10.34
C SER A 285 -16.06 -14.72 -9.94
N SER A 286 -14.90 -14.45 -9.34
CA SER A 286 -14.44 -13.07 -9.04
C SER A 286 -14.09 -12.33 -10.33
N PRO A 287 -14.91 -11.36 -10.78
CA PRO A 287 -14.53 -10.49 -11.87
C PRO A 287 -13.52 -9.46 -11.34
N PRO A 288 -12.57 -8.95 -12.16
CA PRO A 288 -11.85 -7.73 -11.79
C PRO A 288 -12.87 -6.59 -11.59
N PRO A 289 -12.56 -5.55 -10.78
CA PRO A 289 -13.50 -4.47 -10.54
C PRO A 289 -13.89 -3.80 -11.87
N ASN A 290 -15.17 -3.94 -12.23
CA ASN A 290 -15.90 -3.46 -13.42
C ASN A 290 -15.42 -3.86 -14.83
N MET A 291 -16.36 -4.47 -15.60
CA MET A 291 -16.40 -4.82 -17.05
C MET A 291 -15.95 -6.24 -17.51
N PRO A 292 -16.54 -6.77 -18.63
CA PRO A 292 -16.59 -8.20 -18.93
C PRO A 292 -15.23 -8.81 -19.26
N ALA A 293 -15.06 -10.08 -18.89
CA ALA A 293 -13.83 -10.84 -19.06
C ALA A 293 -13.32 -10.83 -20.51
N ARG A 294 -12.17 -10.19 -20.75
CA ARG A 294 -11.33 -10.41 -21.94
C ARG A 294 -10.09 -11.22 -21.56
N PRO A 295 -9.57 -12.10 -22.44
CA PRO A 295 -8.46 -13.00 -22.09
C PRO A 295 -7.14 -12.23 -22.01
N GLY A 296 -6.34 -12.46 -20.95
CA GLY A 296 -4.93 -12.01 -20.91
C GLY A 296 -4.49 -11.10 -19.75
N ARG A 297 -5.24 -10.95 -18.64
CA ARG A 297 -4.80 -10.17 -17.47
C ARG A 297 -4.43 -11.06 -16.27
N PRO A 298 -3.46 -10.65 -15.42
CA PRO A 298 -3.16 -11.38 -14.18
C PRO A 298 -4.35 -11.21 -13.23
N SER A 299 -5.01 -12.33 -12.93
CA SER A 299 -6.03 -12.44 -11.89
C SER A 299 -5.39 -13.03 -10.63
N ALA A 300 -6.15 -13.23 -9.55
CA ALA A 300 -5.77 -14.07 -8.42
C ALA A 300 -5.21 -15.44 -8.83
N ARG A 301 -5.48 -15.93 -10.07
CA ARG A 301 -4.80 -17.11 -10.67
C ARG A 301 -3.30 -16.95 -10.92
N SER A 302 -2.77 -15.75 -11.06
CA SER A 302 -1.32 -15.54 -11.25
C SER A 302 -0.55 -15.73 -9.95
N SER A 303 -1.24 -15.55 -8.82
CA SER A 303 -0.75 -15.79 -7.46
C SER A 303 -1.19 -17.16 -6.91
N TRP A 304 -2.26 -17.78 -7.45
CA TRP A 304 -2.70 -19.14 -7.12
C TRP A 304 -2.38 -20.20 -8.20
N PRO A 305 -1.78 -21.34 -7.85
CA PRO A 305 -1.56 -22.44 -8.79
C PRO A 305 -2.88 -23.07 -9.25
N THR A 306 -3.05 -23.25 -10.56
CA THR A 306 -4.12 -24.09 -11.12
C THR A 306 -3.85 -25.56 -10.81
N ALA A 307 -4.77 -26.21 -10.10
CA ALA A 307 -4.73 -27.65 -9.84
C ALA A 307 -4.79 -28.48 -11.14
N PRO A 308 -3.98 -29.56 -11.30
CA PRO A 308 -4.07 -30.46 -12.43
C PRO A 308 -5.32 -31.37 -12.36
N ARG A 309 -5.90 -31.64 -13.53
CA ARG A 309 -7.20 -32.29 -13.79
C ARG A 309 -7.30 -33.81 -13.47
N LYS A 310 -6.32 -34.45 -12.84
CA LYS A 310 -6.32 -35.92 -12.67
C LYS A 310 -6.50 -36.34 -11.22
N TRP A 311 -7.75 -36.62 -10.84
CA TRP A 311 -8.05 -37.65 -9.85
C TRP A 311 -8.60 -38.84 -10.63
N SER A 312 -7.73 -39.72 -11.13
CA SER A 312 -8.15 -41.04 -11.58
C SER A 312 -8.49 -41.86 -10.35
N GLN A 313 -9.73 -42.33 -10.29
CA GLN A 313 -10.12 -43.42 -9.40
C GLN A 313 -9.18 -44.61 -9.62
N SER A 314 -8.85 -45.33 -8.55
CA SER A 314 -8.20 -46.64 -8.61
C SER A 314 -8.77 -47.50 -7.48
N PRO A 315 -8.89 -48.81 -7.71
CA PRO A 315 -10.11 -49.54 -7.41
C PRO A 315 -10.13 -50.16 -6.01
N THR A 316 -11.35 -50.38 -5.56
CA THR A 316 -11.79 -51.34 -4.54
C THR A 316 -10.85 -52.53 -4.33
N ARG A 317 -10.47 -52.78 -3.07
CA ARG A 317 -10.02 -54.11 -2.60
C ARG A 317 -10.87 -54.57 -1.40
N SER A 318 -11.69 -55.57 -1.71
CA SER A 318 -12.14 -56.79 -1.02
C SER A 318 -12.58 -56.80 0.46
N PRO A 319 -13.67 -57.54 0.80
CA PRO A 319 -14.20 -57.70 2.16
C PRO A 319 -13.36 -58.67 3.01
N PRO A 320 -13.54 -58.69 4.35
CA PRO A 320 -12.69 -59.46 5.25
C PRO A 320 -13.00 -60.96 5.19
N SER A 321 -11.94 -61.78 5.18
CA SER A 321 -12.01 -63.22 5.41
C SER A 321 -12.16 -63.54 6.89
N THR A 322 -13.09 -64.42 7.20
CA THR A 322 -13.32 -65.06 8.50
C THR A 322 -12.21 -66.08 8.86
N SER A 323 -12.14 -66.39 10.17
CA SER A 323 -11.32 -67.40 10.91
C SER A 323 -10.24 -66.74 11.78
N ARG A 324 -10.13 -66.95 13.09
CA ARG A 324 -10.82 -67.80 14.10
C ARG A 324 -11.02 -66.97 15.36
#